data_AF-A0A0X3NXS6-F1
#
_entry.id   AF-A0A0X3NXS6-F1
#
_cell.length_a   1.000
_cell.length_b   1.000
_cell.length_c   1.000
_cell.angle_alpha   90.00
_cell.angle_beta   90.00
_cell.angle_gamma   90.00
#
_symmetry.space_group_name_H-M   'P 1'
#
loop_
_entity.id
_entity.type
_entity.pdbx_description
1 polymer ?
#
loop_
_entity_poly.entity_id
_entity_poly.type
_entity_poly.pdbx_seq_one_letter_code
_entity_poly.pdbx_strand_id
1 'polypeptide(L)'
;MTLVGECDFKLKDFVAGPVEAFWPHYGTCKNGDITSWTNLNSFANFIRKSTNGAGVSVVMADGGFDVSGQQNLQEVLSKRIYLCQCLCALTVLRPGGHFITKMFDVFTEFSADLVRLMSYVFREIAFIKPVTSRPANSERYFLCKGLLSTASSMTGCPAASPSVENSLASPQKRLQPSTAPADKPKHKLPGSGRRLKAPVSATSSFGQCEQPADPVDTESAIGVLIRHLLDVNEKLRRLENEEKGEKPCTVLRLCHPEVVNEDGRFSNFLRQCNEDMARKQCKYLSKLLTFAEDATLNDDRQKDIKEACLRKWQIPAVPRSIVPWPLWPHNHVRILSEIGGTSLKNNCLNWLPSFLSRPENVPDFTSLDLTRRKFAPDSLVGVVCGGAYLNITNGLAHPMTIYSRGGMPNGANIEFTYDGKTWEGLTVKFPHLNPRIPAGSLLWGIATLEYNWKTGLRKHALTVLDVACLYGKDLRSLSYRQRMHYVGDVARVVNLEDGDQSNIIVPPLVTLRDLDSFIKGLPVLSCKDRPEPGPMVATVKNYACIPSTLYLATHLAFPWIELKSSKTGQFYYFNRNSNVSTYTLPQEAILPYGEAKFFKVPWTRASPAEFDAVQLAQEVLHSDF
;
A
#
# COMPACT_ATOMS: atom_id res chain seq x y z
N MET A 1 -7.25 -8.46 -1.04
CA MET A 1 -7.61 -9.14 -2.30
C MET A 1 -9.12 -9.28 -2.38
N THR A 2 -9.72 -8.97 -3.53
CA THR A 2 -11.16 -9.15 -3.81
C THR A 2 -11.34 -9.27 -5.33
N LEU A 3 -12.45 -9.85 -5.79
CA LEU A 3 -12.75 -9.92 -7.22
C LEU A 3 -12.88 -8.52 -7.83
N VAL A 4 -12.27 -8.30 -8.99
CA VAL A 4 -12.44 -7.08 -9.78
C VAL A 4 -13.85 -7.03 -10.37
N GLY A 5 -14.46 -5.85 -10.41
CA GLY A 5 -15.80 -5.63 -10.97
C GLY A 5 -16.67 -4.76 -10.07
N GLU A 6 -17.97 -5.02 -10.05
CA GLU A 6 -18.96 -4.22 -9.29
C GLU A 6 -18.75 -4.28 -7.76
N CYS A 7 -18.18 -5.38 -7.28
CA CYS A 7 -17.88 -5.64 -5.86
C CYS A 7 -16.42 -5.37 -5.49
N ASP A 8 -15.66 -4.68 -6.35
CA ASP A 8 -14.28 -4.30 -6.06
C ASP A 8 -14.20 -3.28 -4.90
N PHE A 9 -13.01 -3.06 -4.37
CA PHE A 9 -12.74 -2.07 -3.34
C PHE A 9 -13.21 -0.67 -3.77
N LYS A 10 -14.22 -0.16 -3.07
CA LYS A 10 -14.69 1.21 -3.21
C LYS A 10 -13.82 2.14 -2.38
N LEU A 11 -12.56 2.30 -2.79
CA LEU A 11 -11.58 3.11 -2.06
C LEU A 11 -12.00 4.59 -1.90
N LYS A 12 -12.89 5.06 -2.77
CA LYS A 12 -13.55 6.38 -2.68
C LYS A 12 -14.45 6.53 -1.45
N ASP A 13 -15.01 5.43 -0.99
CA ASP A 13 -15.94 5.34 0.13
C ASP A 13 -15.22 4.83 1.40
N PHE A 14 -13.88 4.75 1.37
CA PHE A 14 -13.09 4.20 2.47
C PHE A 14 -13.05 5.19 3.65
N VAL A 15 -13.76 4.81 4.72
CA VAL A 15 -13.91 5.63 5.94
C VAL A 15 -13.33 4.95 7.19
N ALA A 16 -12.86 3.71 7.07
CA ALA A 16 -12.25 2.97 8.18
C ALA A 16 -10.88 3.53 8.59
N GLY A 17 -10.34 4.39 7.74
CA GLY A 17 -9.06 5.02 7.91
C GLY A 17 -8.62 5.61 6.57
N PRO A 18 -7.36 6.00 6.50
CA PRO A 18 -6.82 6.50 5.27
C PRO A 18 -6.62 5.46 4.18
N VAL A 19 -6.97 5.85 2.96
CA VAL A 19 -6.85 5.00 1.78
C VAL A 19 -5.39 4.62 1.48
N GLU A 20 -4.43 5.48 1.81
CA GLU A 20 -2.99 5.26 1.59
C GLU A 20 -2.42 4.13 2.46
N ALA A 21 -3.09 3.77 3.55
CA ALA A 21 -2.72 2.64 4.41
C ALA A 21 -3.36 1.30 3.98
N PHE A 22 -4.14 1.30 2.89
CA PHE A 22 -4.80 0.12 2.36
C PHE A 22 -4.22 -0.26 1.00
N TRP A 23 -3.73 -1.50 0.87
CA TRP A 23 -3.11 -1.99 -0.38
C TRP A 23 -3.95 -3.10 -1.01
N PRO A 24 -4.73 -2.78 -2.07
CA PRO A 24 -5.32 -3.79 -2.92
C PRO A 24 -4.24 -4.62 -3.60
N HIS A 25 -4.45 -5.93 -3.64
CA HIS A 25 -3.65 -6.88 -4.41
C HIS A 25 -4.59 -7.86 -5.08
N TYR A 26 -4.47 -8.01 -6.40
CA TYR A 26 -5.38 -8.79 -7.25
C TYR A 26 -4.76 -10.08 -7.80
N GLY A 27 -3.58 -10.47 -7.26
CA GLY A 27 -2.84 -11.65 -7.69
C GLY A 27 -2.24 -11.52 -9.10
N THR A 28 -1.51 -12.54 -9.54
CA THR A 28 -0.85 -12.56 -10.86
C THR A 28 -1.85 -12.50 -12.00
N CYS A 29 -3.03 -13.10 -11.85
CA CYS A 29 -4.10 -13.06 -12.85
C CYS A 29 -4.83 -11.71 -12.91
N LYS A 30 -4.54 -10.76 -12.00
CA LYS A 30 -5.13 -9.42 -11.93
C LYS A 30 -6.67 -9.39 -11.85
N ASN A 31 -7.29 -10.48 -11.39
CA ASN A 31 -8.74 -10.61 -11.23
C ASN A 31 -9.15 -10.72 -9.76
N GLY A 32 -8.21 -10.92 -8.84
CA GLY A 32 -8.43 -11.05 -7.41
C GLY A 32 -9.22 -12.28 -6.98
N ASP A 33 -9.29 -13.29 -7.84
CA ASP A 33 -9.92 -14.58 -7.54
C ASP A 33 -9.08 -15.35 -6.51
N ILE A 34 -9.60 -15.48 -5.29
CA ILE A 34 -8.97 -16.19 -4.18
C ILE A 34 -8.91 -17.71 -4.42
N THR A 35 -9.70 -18.25 -5.35
CA THR A 35 -9.72 -19.68 -5.65
C THR A 35 -8.61 -20.11 -6.61
N SER A 36 -7.86 -19.14 -7.17
CA SER A 36 -6.69 -19.36 -8.00
C SER A 36 -5.44 -19.53 -7.13
N TRP A 37 -4.73 -20.65 -7.31
CA TRP A 37 -3.47 -20.92 -6.62
C TRP A 37 -2.43 -19.83 -6.95
N THR A 38 -2.28 -19.46 -8.22
CA THR A 38 -1.30 -18.44 -8.63
C THR A 38 -1.58 -17.08 -7.97
N ASN A 39 -2.85 -16.71 -7.78
CA ASN A 39 -3.22 -15.51 -7.04
C ASN A 39 -2.92 -15.61 -5.55
N LEU A 40 -3.22 -16.74 -4.90
CA LEU A 40 -2.89 -16.98 -3.50
C LEU A 40 -1.38 -16.90 -3.26
N ASN A 41 -0.57 -17.52 -4.12
CA ASN A 41 0.89 -17.45 -4.05
C ASN A 41 1.39 -16.01 -4.21
N SER A 42 0.89 -15.30 -5.22
CA SER A 42 1.19 -13.89 -5.44
C SER A 42 0.86 -13.02 -4.23
N PHE A 43 -0.30 -13.23 -3.62
CA PHE A 43 -0.73 -12.50 -2.43
C PHE A 43 0.13 -12.82 -1.20
N ALA A 44 0.45 -14.10 -0.98
CA ALA A 44 1.32 -14.52 0.12
C ALA A 44 2.73 -13.92 -0.02
N ASN A 45 3.29 -13.87 -1.24
CA ASN A 45 4.57 -13.24 -1.50
C ASN A 45 4.55 -11.73 -1.28
N PHE A 46 3.47 -11.06 -1.70
CA PHE A 46 3.28 -9.64 -1.40
C PHE A 46 3.27 -9.37 0.12
N ILE A 47 2.53 -10.17 0.89
CA ILE A 47 2.49 -10.03 2.35
C ILE A 47 3.85 -10.34 2.98
N ARG A 48 4.51 -11.42 2.57
CA ARG A 48 5.85 -11.79 3.06
C ARG A 48 6.83 -10.63 2.91
N LYS A 49 6.90 -10.03 1.72
CA LYS A 49 7.76 -8.87 1.45
C LYS A 49 7.36 -7.67 2.30
N SER A 50 6.06 -7.37 2.38
CA SER A 50 5.53 -6.21 3.09
C SER A 50 5.60 -6.31 4.62
N THR A 51 5.93 -7.49 5.15
CA THR A 51 5.98 -7.76 6.60
C THR A 51 7.35 -8.29 7.05
N ASN A 52 8.38 -8.17 6.21
CA ASN A 52 9.72 -8.71 6.46
C ASN A 52 9.70 -10.21 6.86
N GLY A 53 8.82 -10.98 6.23
CA GLY A 53 8.66 -12.40 6.50
C GLY A 53 7.81 -12.76 7.71
N ALA A 54 7.37 -11.80 8.53
CA ALA A 54 6.61 -12.09 9.75
C ALA A 54 5.20 -12.62 9.44
N GLY A 55 4.52 -12.07 8.43
CA GLY A 55 3.09 -12.29 8.19
C GLY A 55 2.19 -11.30 8.92
N VAL A 56 0.89 -11.38 8.67
CA VAL A 56 -0.10 -10.47 9.27
C VAL A 56 -0.57 -10.94 10.64
N SER A 57 -0.96 -9.99 11.49
CA SER A 57 -1.48 -10.28 12.84
C SER A 57 -2.89 -10.88 12.82
N VAL A 58 -3.72 -10.40 11.89
CA VAL A 58 -5.11 -10.83 11.74
C VAL A 58 -5.45 -10.96 10.26
N VAL A 59 -6.17 -12.01 9.90
CA VAL A 59 -6.84 -12.16 8.59
C VAL A 59 -8.34 -12.09 8.81
N MET A 60 -9.01 -11.24 8.05
CA MET A 60 -10.46 -11.14 8.00
C MET A 60 -10.93 -11.52 6.59
N ALA A 61 -11.91 -12.40 6.49
CA ALA A 61 -12.47 -12.85 5.22
C ALA A 61 -14.01 -12.83 5.26
N ASP A 62 -14.64 -12.30 4.22
CA ASP A 62 -16.09 -12.09 4.17
C ASP A 62 -16.69 -12.53 2.83
N GLY A 63 -16.13 -13.60 2.26
CA GLY A 63 -16.51 -14.14 0.97
C GLY A 63 -17.97 -14.59 0.91
N GLY A 64 -18.65 -14.20 -0.16
CA GLY A 64 -20.02 -14.57 -0.46
C GLY A 64 -20.39 -14.08 -1.87
N PHE A 65 -21.43 -14.67 -2.43
CA PHE A 65 -21.96 -14.30 -3.73
C PHE A 65 -23.48 -14.52 -3.73
N ASP A 66 -24.15 -13.99 -4.75
CA ASP A 66 -25.60 -14.12 -4.87
C ASP A 66 -26.00 -15.58 -5.12
N VAL A 67 -26.92 -16.07 -4.30
CA VAL A 67 -27.52 -17.42 -4.37
C VAL A 67 -29.04 -17.32 -4.47
N SER A 68 -29.55 -16.23 -5.03
CA SER A 68 -30.97 -15.98 -5.22
C SER A 68 -31.66 -17.17 -5.88
N GLY A 69 -32.71 -17.68 -5.22
CA GLY A 69 -33.46 -18.86 -5.64
C GLY A 69 -32.91 -20.20 -5.16
N GLN A 70 -31.72 -20.22 -4.54
CA GLN A 70 -31.06 -21.44 -4.04
C GLN A 70 -30.47 -21.22 -2.64
N GLN A 71 -31.13 -20.43 -1.79
CA GLN A 71 -30.62 -20.04 -0.48
C GLN A 71 -30.31 -21.25 0.42
N ASN A 72 -31.11 -22.31 0.34
CA ASN A 72 -30.89 -23.55 1.10
C ASN A 72 -29.62 -24.32 0.67
N LEU A 73 -29.08 -24.03 -0.53
CA LEU A 73 -27.86 -24.65 -1.06
C LEU A 73 -26.62 -23.76 -0.85
N GLN A 74 -26.76 -22.63 -0.14
CA GLN A 74 -25.69 -21.64 0.01
C GLN A 74 -24.39 -22.23 0.59
N GLU A 75 -24.50 -23.16 1.54
CA GLU A 75 -23.33 -23.87 2.10
C GLU A 75 -22.58 -24.64 1.01
N VAL A 76 -23.31 -25.47 0.24
CA VAL A 76 -22.73 -26.34 -0.80
C VAL A 76 -22.07 -25.50 -1.89
N LEU A 77 -22.74 -24.43 -2.33
CA LEU A 77 -22.22 -23.52 -3.34
C LEU A 77 -20.99 -22.74 -2.83
N SER A 78 -20.95 -22.40 -1.54
CA SER A 78 -19.84 -21.62 -0.95
C SER A 78 -18.63 -22.44 -0.53
N LYS A 79 -18.69 -23.78 -0.59
CA LYS A 79 -17.67 -24.67 0.00
C LYS A 79 -16.25 -24.40 -0.48
N ARG A 80 -16.07 -24.08 -1.77
CA ARG A 80 -14.75 -23.78 -2.34
C ARG A 80 -14.20 -22.45 -1.80
N ILE A 81 -15.06 -21.45 -1.60
CA ILE A 81 -14.68 -20.17 -0.99
C ILE A 81 -14.36 -20.35 0.50
N TYR A 82 -15.09 -21.19 1.25
CA TYR A 82 -14.72 -21.51 2.64
C TYR A 82 -13.30 -22.05 2.73
N LEU A 83 -12.99 -23.04 1.89
CA LEU A 83 -11.67 -23.66 1.82
C LEU A 83 -10.60 -22.63 1.47
N CYS A 84 -10.81 -21.83 0.41
CA CYS A 84 -9.80 -20.87 -0.07
C CYS A 84 -9.56 -19.71 0.91
N GLN A 85 -10.56 -19.29 1.68
CA GLN A 85 -10.39 -18.30 2.75
C GLN A 85 -9.55 -18.86 3.91
N CYS A 86 -9.82 -20.10 4.34
CA CYS A 86 -9.02 -20.77 5.36
C CYS A 86 -7.58 -20.98 4.89
N LEU A 87 -7.40 -21.47 3.66
CA LEU A 87 -6.10 -21.64 3.02
C LEU A 87 -5.34 -20.32 2.94
N CYS A 88 -5.97 -19.23 2.46
CA CYS A 88 -5.36 -17.91 2.43
C CYS A 88 -4.84 -17.50 3.83
N ALA A 89 -5.66 -17.67 4.86
CA ALA A 89 -5.25 -17.34 6.23
C ALA A 89 -4.01 -18.10 6.69
N LEU A 90 -3.95 -19.42 6.46
CA LEU A 90 -2.79 -20.25 6.81
C LEU A 90 -1.52 -19.80 6.08
N THR A 91 -1.64 -19.35 4.83
CA THR A 91 -0.48 -18.92 4.03
C THR A 91 0.09 -17.56 4.45
N VAL A 92 -0.68 -16.67 5.08
CA VAL A 92 -0.25 -15.27 5.32
C VAL A 92 -0.16 -14.86 6.80
N LEU A 93 -0.74 -15.65 7.70
CA LEU A 93 -0.71 -15.35 9.14
C LEU A 93 0.69 -15.54 9.73
N ARG A 94 1.00 -14.67 10.70
CA ARG A 94 2.14 -14.87 11.60
C ARG A 94 1.84 -15.93 12.67
N PRO A 95 2.87 -16.53 13.29
CA PRO A 95 2.73 -17.32 14.52
C PRO A 95 1.95 -16.56 15.59
N GLY A 96 0.94 -17.20 16.20
CA GLY A 96 0.05 -16.58 17.18
C GLY A 96 -0.99 -15.62 16.60
N GLY A 97 -1.07 -15.44 15.27
CA GLY A 97 -2.07 -14.60 14.62
C GLY A 97 -3.50 -15.15 14.73
N HIS A 98 -4.49 -14.31 14.38
CA HIS A 98 -5.92 -14.64 14.46
C HIS A 98 -6.58 -14.63 13.07
N PHE A 99 -7.55 -15.50 12.86
CA PHE A 99 -8.34 -15.56 11.63
C PHE A 99 -9.82 -15.49 11.96
N ILE A 100 -10.55 -14.68 11.20
CA ILE A 100 -12.02 -14.65 11.25
C ILE A 100 -12.56 -14.69 9.82
N THR A 101 -13.49 -15.61 9.57
CA THR A 101 -14.14 -15.72 8.26
C THR A 101 -15.64 -15.85 8.38
N LYS A 102 -16.37 -15.22 7.47
CA LYS A 102 -17.78 -15.53 7.27
C LYS A 102 -17.94 -16.97 6.80
N MET A 103 -18.91 -17.65 7.38
CA MET A 103 -19.48 -18.91 6.92
C MET A 103 -21.01 -18.81 7.02
N PHE A 104 -21.70 -19.67 6.30
CA PHE A 104 -23.14 -19.86 6.42
C PHE A 104 -23.40 -21.09 7.29
N ASP A 105 -24.23 -22.01 6.79
CA ASP A 105 -24.42 -23.32 7.40
C ASP A 105 -23.14 -24.15 7.33
N VAL A 106 -23.01 -25.08 8.28
CA VAL A 106 -21.92 -26.06 8.43
C VAL A 106 -22.57 -27.38 8.81
N PHE A 107 -23.49 -27.85 7.96
CA PHE A 107 -24.18 -29.13 8.10
C PHE A 107 -23.49 -30.23 7.29
N THR A 108 -22.83 -29.86 6.20
CA THR A 108 -22.13 -30.82 5.35
C THR A 108 -20.86 -31.31 6.01
N GLU A 109 -20.50 -32.54 5.67
CA GLU A 109 -19.29 -33.17 6.15
C GLU A 109 -18.03 -32.42 5.68
N PHE A 110 -18.05 -31.85 4.47
CA PHE A 110 -16.98 -31.00 3.94
C PHE A 110 -16.70 -29.81 4.87
N SER A 111 -17.74 -29.07 5.25
CA SER A 111 -17.59 -27.89 6.11
C SER A 111 -17.18 -28.29 7.53
N ALA A 112 -17.73 -29.39 8.06
CA ALA A 112 -17.36 -29.93 9.35
C ALA A 112 -15.88 -30.36 9.41
N ASP A 113 -15.42 -31.08 8.37
CA ASP A 113 -14.02 -31.49 8.23
C ASP A 113 -13.11 -30.26 8.14
N LEU A 114 -13.49 -29.22 7.40
CA LEU A 114 -12.70 -27.99 7.30
C LEU A 114 -12.51 -27.32 8.66
N VAL A 115 -13.59 -27.17 9.42
CA VAL A 115 -13.55 -26.61 10.79
C VAL A 115 -12.70 -27.48 11.71
N ARG A 116 -12.77 -28.81 11.56
CA ARG A 116 -11.98 -29.76 12.35
C ARG A 116 -10.49 -29.69 12.03
N LEU A 117 -10.13 -29.55 10.76
CA LEU A 117 -8.74 -29.39 10.35
C LEU A 117 -8.15 -28.06 10.86
N MET A 118 -8.94 -26.98 10.79
CA MET A 118 -8.55 -25.69 11.34
C MET A 118 -8.37 -25.74 12.86
N SER A 119 -9.17 -26.52 13.59
CA SER A 119 -9.03 -26.63 15.06
C SER A 119 -7.71 -27.25 15.52
N TYR A 120 -7.00 -27.99 14.67
CA TYR A 120 -5.69 -28.55 15.02
C TYR A 120 -4.55 -27.53 14.98
N VAL A 121 -4.70 -26.46 14.21
CA VAL A 121 -3.62 -25.47 13.97
C VAL A 121 -3.89 -24.14 14.66
N PHE A 122 -4.97 -24.01 15.43
CA PHE A 122 -5.28 -22.84 16.24
C PHE A 122 -5.50 -23.21 17.70
N ARG A 123 -5.11 -22.33 18.61
CA ARG A 123 -5.27 -22.54 20.06
C ARG A 123 -6.74 -22.66 20.48
N GLU A 124 -7.60 -21.87 19.86
CA GLU A 124 -9.02 -21.81 20.19
C GLU A 124 -9.83 -21.51 18.93
N ILE A 125 -10.98 -22.16 18.80
CA ILE A 125 -11.95 -21.90 17.73
C ILE A 125 -13.33 -21.60 18.31
N ALA A 126 -14.12 -20.79 17.60
CA ALA A 126 -15.50 -20.47 18.00
C ALA A 126 -16.37 -20.11 16.79
N PHE A 127 -17.68 -20.28 16.91
CA PHE A 127 -18.67 -19.69 16.01
C PHE A 127 -19.36 -18.50 16.68
N ILE A 128 -19.44 -17.38 15.96
CA ILE A 128 -20.02 -16.13 16.44
C ILE A 128 -21.05 -15.64 15.43
N LYS A 129 -22.31 -15.45 15.85
CA LYS A 129 -23.30 -14.66 15.10
C LYS A 129 -23.45 -13.30 15.77
N PRO A 130 -22.80 -12.24 15.26
CA PRO A 130 -22.93 -10.92 15.85
C PRO A 130 -24.36 -10.39 15.64
N VAL A 131 -24.83 -9.53 16.54
CA VAL A 131 -26.17 -8.92 16.44
C VAL A 131 -26.32 -8.00 15.22
N THR A 132 -25.21 -7.61 14.59
CA THR A 132 -25.18 -6.87 13.31
C THR A 132 -25.40 -7.77 12.09
N SER A 133 -25.26 -9.10 12.24
CA SER A 133 -25.67 -10.08 11.23
C SER A 133 -27.18 -10.29 11.37
N ARG A 134 -27.90 -10.27 10.24
CA ARG A 134 -29.37 -10.39 10.25
C ARG A 134 -29.78 -11.70 10.93
N PRO A 135 -30.72 -11.67 11.88
CA PRO A 135 -30.94 -12.82 12.74
C PRO A 135 -31.60 -14.03 12.04
N ALA A 136 -32.26 -13.80 10.90
CA ALA A 136 -32.96 -14.83 10.13
C ALA A 136 -32.08 -15.55 9.07
N ASN A 137 -30.86 -15.06 8.79
CA ASN A 137 -29.99 -15.67 7.77
C ASN A 137 -28.99 -16.68 8.37
N SER A 138 -28.38 -17.49 7.50
CA SER A 138 -27.33 -18.47 7.84
C SER A 138 -25.96 -17.88 8.14
N GLU A 139 -25.76 -16.58 7.98
CA GLU A 139 -24.48 -15.94 8.22
C GLU A 139 -24.04 -16.06 9.69
N ARG A 140 -22.80 -16.51 9.86
CA ARG A 140 -22.02 -16.52 11.10
C ARG A 140 -20.54 -16.35 10.78
N TYR A 141 -19.74 -16.14 11.81
CA TYR A 141 -18.31 -16.00 11.70
C TYR A 141 -17.61 -17.15 12.42
N PHE A 142 -16.72 -17.82 11.71
CA PHE A 142 -15.79 -18.78 12.26
C PHE A 142 -14.54 -18.03 12.73
N LEU A 143 -14.29 -18.05 14.03
CA LEU A 143 -13.16 -17.40 14.69
C LEU A 143 -12.12 -18.46 15.04
N CYS A 144 -10.87 -18.20 14.66
CA CYS A 144 -9.69 -19.00 14.92
C CYS A 144 -8.65 -18.13 15.64
N LYS A 145 -8.35 -18.41 16.91
CA LYS A 145 -7.44 -17.59 17.72
C LYS A 145 -6.11 -18.30 17.92
N GLY A 146 -5.03 -17.60 17.56
CA GLY A 146 -3.67 -17.99 17.94
C GLY A 146 -3.17 -19.16 17.11
N LEU A 147 -2.71 -18.88 15.89
CA LEU A 147 -2.09 -19.88 15.01
C LEU A 147 -0.92 -20.56 15.72
N LEU A 148 -0.94 -21.88 15.79
CA LEU A 148 0.06 -22.72 16.46
C LEU A 148 1.19 -23.03 15.50
N SER A 149 2.21 -22.16 15.46
CA SER A 149 3.43 -22.36 14.67
C SER A 149 4.66 -22.30 15.56
N THR A 150 5.62 -23.19 15.31
CA THR A 150 6.95 -23.19 15.95
C THR A 150 7.94 -22.31 15.20
N ALA A 151 7.64 -21.91 13.96
CA ALA A 151 8.46 -20.98 13.19
C ALA A 151 8.33 -19.55 13.71
N SER A 152 9.31 -18.70 13.40
CA SER A 152 9.28 -17.26 13.71
C SER A 152 8.64 -16.40 12.62
N SER A 153 8.34 -16.99 11.46
CA SER A 153 7.84 -16.33 10.24
C SER A 153 6.55 -16.97 9.72
N MET A 154 5.87 -16.30 8.79
CA MET A 154 4.74 -16.90 8.07
C MET A 154 5.18 -18.09 7.21
N THR A 155 4.32 -19.11 7.11
CA THR A 155 4.56 -20.31 6.30
C THR A 155 4.64 -20.00 4.80
N GLY A 156 3.76 -19.13 4.29
CA GLY A 156 3.68 -18.80 2.87
C GLY A 156 2.84 -19.79 2.06
N CYS A 157 2.85 -19.58 0.76
CA CYS A 157 2.15 -20.42 -0.20
C CYS A 157 3.20 -21.04 -1.16
N PRO A 158 3.17 -22.35 -1.41
CA PRO A 158 4.00 -22.97 -2.45
C PRO A 158 3.73 -22.38 -3.84
N ALA A 159 4.76 -22.34 -4.68
CA ALA A 159 4.60 -22.02 -6.09
C ALA A 159 3.68 -23.06 -6.76
N ALA A 160 2.85 -22.60 -7.70
CA ALA A 160 2.00 -23.50 -8.46
C ALA A 160 2.86 -24.33 -9.42
N SER A 161 2.59 -25.63 -9.55
CA SER A 161 3.30 -26.49 -10.50
C SER A 161 3.03 -26.08 -11.95
N PRO A 162 3.95 -26.30 -12.91
CA PRO A 162 3.76 -25.95 -14.32
C PRO A 162 2.50 -26.55 -14.98
N SER A 163 2.03 -27.70 -14.47
CA SER A 163 0.77 -28.33 -14.91
C SER A 163 -0.48 -27.51 -14.57
N VAL A 164 -0.42 -26.68 -13.52
CA VAL A 164 -1.50 -25.78 -13.10
C VAL A 164 -1.52 -24.52 -13.97
N GLU A 165 -0.35 -24.03 -14.40
CA GLU A 165 -0.24 -22.86 -15.29
C GLU A 165 -0.77 -23.12 -16.71
N ASN A 166 -0.52 -24.30 -17.27
CA ASN A 166 -0.99 -24.67 -18.62
C ASN A 166 -2.52 -24.79 -18.74
N SER A 167 -3.24 -24.94 -17.61
CA SER A 167 -4.72 -25.00 -17.59
C SER A 167 -5.38 -23.62 -17.77
N LEU A 168 -4.62 -22.52 -17.68
CA LEU A 168 -5.10 -21.14 -17.85
C LEU A 168 -5.20 -20.69 -19.32
N ALA A 169 -4.64 -21.46 -20.27
CA ALA A 169 -4.68 -21.16 -21.69
C ALA A 169 -5.95 -21.73 -22.35
N SER A 170 -7.12 -21.17 -22.05
CA SER A 170 -8.36 -21.39 -22.81
C SER A 170 -9.18 -20.10 -22.85
N PRO A 171 -9.74 -19.69 -24.01
CA PRO A 171 -10.28 -18.35 -24.18
C PRO A 171 -11.63 -18.21 -23.47
N GLN A 172 -11.67 -17.51 -22.33
CA GLN A 172 -12.93 -17.04 -21.76
C GLN A 172 -13.51 -15.93 -22.67
N LYS A 173 -14.74 -16.16 -23.14
CA LYS A 173 -15.56 -15.21 -23.90
C LYS A 173 -15.57 -13.86 -23.21
N ARG A 174 -15.01 -12.85 -23.88
CA ARG A 174 -15.24 -11.42 -23.60
C ARG A 174 -16.75 -11.19 -23.53
N LEU A 175 -17.29 -10.96 -22.33
CA LEU A 175 -18.65 -10.44 -22.18
C LEU A 175 -18.71 -9.09 -22.90
N GLN A 176 -19.51 -9.04 -23.96
CA GLN A 176 -19.90 -7.77 -24.56
C GLN A 176 -20.92 -7.08 -23.65
N PRO A 177 -20.85 -5.75 -23.47
CA PRO A 177 -21.89 -5.03 -22.75
C PRO A 177 -23.22 -5.13 -23.51
N SER A 178 -24.27 -5.58 -22.82
CA SER A 178 -25.64 -5.54 -23.34
C SER A 178 -26.09 -4.09 -23.49
N THR A 179 -26.35 -3.67 -24.72
CA THR A 179 -27.04 -2.40 -25.03
C THR A 179 -28.54 -2.57 -24.84
N ALA A 180 -29.13 -1.80 -23.92
CA ALA A 180 -30.53 -1.39 -23.97
C ALA A 180 -30.59 0.15 -24.02
N PRO A 181 -31.57 0.75 -24.73
CA PRO A 181 -31.43 2.08 -25.32
C PRO A 181 -31.74 3.20 -24.31
N ALA A 182 -30.86 4.19 -24.21
CA ALA A 182 -31.13 5.45 -23.55
C ALA A 182 -31.34 6.55 -24.62
N ASP A 183 -32.48 7.20 -24.52
CA ASP A 183 -32.90 8.34 -25.36
C ASP A 183 -31.88 9.49 -25.30
N LYS A 184 -31.58 10.03 -26.48
CA LYS A 184 -30.77 11.25 -26.66
C LYS A 184 -31.65 12.49 -26.55
N PRO A 185 -31.16 13.58 -25.92
CA PRO A 185 -31.40 14.92 -26.41
C PRO A 185 -30.22 15.38 -27.26
N LYS A 186 -30.57 15.87 -28.45
CA LYS A 186 -29.68 16.45 -29.46
C LYS A 186 -29.23 17.85 -29.00
N HIS A 187 -27.93 18.11 -29.00
CA HIS A 187 -27.42 19.43 -29.39
C HIS A 187 -26.14 19.26 -30.22
N LYS A 188 -26.26 19.66 -31.49
CA LYS A 188 -25.17 19.85 -32.44
C LYS A 188 -24.54 21.21 -32.19
N LEU A 189 -23.22 21.32 -32.35
CA LEU A 189 -22.48 22.43 -33.00
C LEU A 189 -21.08 21.90 -33.41
N PRO A 190 -20.41 22.50 -34.39
CA PRO A 190 -19.77 21.76 -35.48
C PRO A 190 -18.26 22.00 -35.62
N GLY A 191 -17.60 21.09 -36.35
CA GLY A 191 -16.68 21.49 -37.40
C GLY A 191 -15.17 21.50 -37.10
N SER A 192 -14.47 20.68 -37.89
CA SER A 192 -13.01 20.59 -38.12
C SER A 192 -12.19 19.95 -36.99
N GLY A 193 -11.45 18.86 -37.17
CA GLY A 193 -11.03 18.15 -38.37
C GLY A 193 -9.51 18.01 -38.38
N ARG A 194 -8.96 16.95 -37.77
CA ARG A 194 -7.74 16.27 -38.27
C ARG A 194 -7.50 14.95 -37.53
N ARG A 195 -7.48 13.87 -38.31
CA ARG A 195 -7.03 12.51 -37.94
C ARG A 195 -5.59 12.53 -37.44
N LEU A 196 -5.31 11.89 -36.31
CA LEU A 196 -3.99 11.32 -36.01
C LEU A 196 -4.14 9.90 -35.48
N LYS A 197 -3.28 9.04 -36.04
CA LYS A 197 -3.24 7.58 -35.95
C LYS A 197 -2.90 7.13 -34.53
N ALA A 198 -3.49 6.01 -34.12
CA ALA A 198 -3.06 5.25 -32.94
C ALA A 198 -1.64 4.66 -33.14
N PRO A 199 -0.77 4.65 -32.11
CA PRO A 199 0.31 3.67 -31.99
C PRO A 199 -0.18 2.53 -31.06
N VAL A 200 -0.38 1.32 -31.58
CA VAL A 200 0.61 0.23 -31.71
C VAL A 200 1.08 -0.32 -30.36
N SER A 201 0.63 -1.57 -30.15
CA SER A 201 0.97 -2.58 -29.15
C SER A 201 2.39 -2.52 -28.59
N ALA A 202 2.52 -2.54 -27.26
CA ALA A 202 3.76 -2.88 -26.57
C ALA A 202 3.57 -4.25 -25.89
N THR A 203 4.03 -5.29 -26.58
CA THR A 203 4.33 -6.61 -26.03
C THR A 203 5.41 -6.47 -24.94
N SER A 204 5.11 -6.91 -23.72
CA SER A 204 6.13 -7.08 -22.66
C SER A 204 6.35 -8.57 -22.42
N SER A 205 7.47 -9.06 -22.94
CA SER A 205 8.08 -10.31 -22.53
C SER A 205 8.64 -10.15 -21.12
N PHE A 206 8.01 -10.81 -20.15
CA PHE A 206 8.52 -10.90 -18.79
C PHE A 206 9.66 -11.93 -18.76
N GLY A 207 10.90 -11.43 -18.62
CA GLY A 207 12.07 -12.25 -18.34
C GLY A 207 12.08 -12.67 -16.87
N GLN A 208 12.13 -13.98 -16.65
CA GLN A 208 12.31 -14.63 -15.35
C GLN A 208 13.67 -14.26 -14.75
N CYS A 209 13.68 -13.88 -13.47
CA CYS A 209 14.84 -13.96 -12.60
C CYS A 209 14.34 -14.30 -11.20
N GLU A 210 14.11 -15.59 -10.95
CA GLU A 210 13.81 -16.15 -9.64
C GLU A 210 15.14 -16.39 -8.90
N GLN A 211 15.37 -15.67 -7.81
CA GLN A 211 16.20 -16.19 -6.72
C GLN A 211 15.29 -17.09 -5.87
N PRO A 212 15.76 -18.23 -5.35
CA PRO A 212 14.88 -19.21 -4.71
C PRO A 212 14.26 -18.60 -3.47
N ALA A 213 12.93 -18.64 -3.38
CA ALA A 213 12.24 -18.42 -2.12
C ALA A 213 12.77 -19.44 -1.10
N ASP A 214 13.07 -19.00 0.13
CA ASP A 214 13.34 -19.93 1.24
C ASP A 214 12.29 -21.06 1.21
N PRO A 215 12.71 -22.33 1.42
CA PRO A 215 11.84 -23.48 1.20
C PRO A 215 10.57 -23.31 2.03
N VAL A 216 9.42 -23.31 1.34
CA VAL A 216 8.10 -23.26 1.98
C VAL A 216 8.03 -24.45 2.93
N ASP A 217 7.78 -24.17 4.21
CA ASP A 217 7.68 -25.20 5.24
C ASP A 217 6.57 -26.17 4.85
N THR A 218 6.98 -27.40 4.51
CA THR A 218 6.10 -28.49 4.11
C THR A 218 5.94 -29.54 5.19
N GLU A 219 6.80 -29.57 6.20
CA GLU A 219 6.84 -30.64 7.20
C GLU A 219 6.00 -30.33 8.44
N SER A 220 5.81 -29.05 8.78
CA SER A 220 4.95 -28.68 9.91
C SER A 220 3.48 -29.05 9.65
N ALA A 221 2.70 -29.17 10.73
CA ALA A 221 1.26 -29.40 10.63
C ALA A 221 0.55 -28.36 9.75
N ILE A 222 1.02 -27.10 9.79
CA ILE A 222 0.50 -26.01 8.94
C ILE A 222 0.90 -26.25 7.49
N GLY A 223 2.17 -26.57 7.22
CA GLY A 223 2.67 -26.86 5.88
C GLY A 223 1.97 -28.04 5.21
N VAL A 224 1.75 -29.13 5.95
CA VAL A 224 0.99 -30.30 5.51
C VAL A 224 -0.46 -29.91 5.19
N LEU A 225 -1.11 -29.14 6.07
CA LEU A 225 -2.49 -28.71 5.86
C LEU A 225 -2.62 -27.76 4.65
N ILE A 226 -1.69 -26.84 4.46
CA ILE A 226 -1.66 -25.94 3.28
C ILE A 226 -1.59 -26.77 1.99
N ARG A 227 -0.68 -27.74 1.91
CA ARG A 227 -0.56 -28.62 0.74
C ARG A 227 -1.83 -29.41 0.48
N HIS A 228 -2.39 -30.03 1.52
CA HIS A 228 -3.65 -30.78 1.42
C HIS A 228 -4.80 -29.91 0.89
N LEU A 229 -4.99 -28.70 1.43
CA LEU A 229 -6.05 -27.80 0.98
C LEU A 229 -5.82 -27.28 -0.44
N LEU A 230 -4.56 -27.05 -0.86
CA LEU A 230 -4.23 -26.70 -2.25
C LEU A 230 -4.60 -27.84 -3.21
N ASP A 231 -4.24 -29.07 -2.89
CA ASP A 231 -4.56 -30.25 -3.70
C ASP A 231 -6.07 -30.44 -3.84
N VAL A 232 -6.82 -30.26 -2.74
CA VAL A 232 -8.28 -30.31 -2.76
C VAL A 232 -8.87 -29.18 -3.62
N ASN A 233 -8.35 -27.95 -3.52
CA ASN A 233 -8.82 -26.83 -4.33
C ASN A 233 -8.60 -27.09 -5.84
N GLU A 234 -7.45 -27.64 -6.22
CA GLU A 234 -7.20 -28.04 -7.61
C GLU A 234 -8.11 -29.18 -8.06
N LYS A 235 -8.35 -30.18 -7.21
CA LYS A 235 -9.28 -31.26 -7.51
C LYS A 235 -10.71 -30.75 -7.72
N LEU A 236 -11.18 -29.85 -6.86
CA LEU A 236 -12.47 -29.18 -7.02
C LEU A 236 -12.55 -28.43 -8.36
N ARG A 237 -11.51 -27.66 -8.71
CA ARG A 237 -11.46 -26.95 -10.00
C ARG A 237 -11.50 -27.89 -11.21
N ARG A 238 -10.79 -29.02 -11.16
CA ARG A 238 -10.82 -30.03 -12.23
C ARG A 238 -12.22 -30.61 -12.41
N LEU A 239 -12.86 -30.99 -11.32
CA LEU A 239 -14.21 -31.56 -11.33
C LEU A 239 -15.25 -30.56 -11.85
N GLU A 240 -15.18 -29.28 -11.46
CA GLU A 240 -16.06 -28.22 -11.99
C GLU A 240 -15.92 -28.04 -13.52
N ASN A 241 -14.74 -28.29 -14.09
CA ASN A 241 -14.53 -28.24 -15.54
C ASN A 241 -15.05 -29.51 -16.27
N GLU A 242 -15.03 -30.66 -15.58
CA GLU A 242 -15.50 -31.95 -16.08
C GLU A 242 -17.03 -32.13 -15.98
N GLU A 243 -17.70 -31.34 -15.13
CA GLU A 243 -19.16 -31.31 -14.90
C GLU A 243 -20.03 -31.00 -16.14
N LYS A 244 -19.45 -30.92 -17.34
CA LYS A 244 -20.20 -30.97 -18.61
C LYS A 244 -20.60 -32.40 -19.02
N GLY A 245 -20.29 -33.43 -18.23
CA GLY A 245 -20.70 -34.83 -18.43
C GLY A 245 -21.96 -35.27 -17.65
N GLU A 246 -22.44 -36.50 -17.88
CA GLU A 246 -23.74 -37.02 -17.40
C GLU A 246 -23.89 -37.23 -15.87
N LYS A 247 -22.80 -37.16 -15.07
CA LYS A 247 -22.88 -37.21 -13.59
C LYS A 247 -21.89 -36.22 -12.95
N PRO A 248 -22.36 -35.18 -12.24
CA PRO A 248 -21.48 -34.26 -11.55
C PRO A 248 -20.82 -34.95 -10.35
N CYS A 249 -19.48 -35.01 -10.36
CA CYS A 249 -18.67 -35.55 -9.27
C CYS A 249 -18.04 -34.40 -8.50
N THR A 250 -18.04 -34.45 -7.17
CA THR A 250 -17.46 -33.38 -6.33
C THR A 250 -16.81 -33.93 -5.07
N VAL A 251 -15.98 -33.12 -4.40
CA VAL A 251 -15.37 -33.51 -3.12
C VAL A 251 -16.38 -33.29 -1.99
N LEU A 252 -16.64 -34.36 -1.21
CA LEU A 252 -17.60 -34.37 -0.10
C LEU A 252 -16.95 -34.35 1.29
N ARG A 253 -15.72 -34.87 1.42
CA ARG A 253 -14.95 -34.94 2.68
C ARG A 253 -13.56 -34.37 2.47
N LEU A 254 -12.99 -33.77 3.50
CA LEU A 254 -11.59 -33.33 3.53
C LEU A 254 -10.70 -34.27 4.35
N CYS A 255 -11.26 -35.09 5.24
CA CYS A 255 -10.52 -36.07 6.02
C CYS A 255 -11.33 -37.36 6.22
N HIS A 256 -10.69 -38.38 6.81
CA HIS A 256 -11.36 -39.63 7.13
C HIS A 256 -12.50 -39.38 8.15
N PRO A 257 -13.66 -40.06 8.05
CA PRO A 257 -14.80 -39.81 8.93
C PRO A 257 -14.50 -39.91 10.44
N GLU A 258 -13.59 -40.80 10.80
CA GLU A 258 -13.14 -41.02 12.18
C GLU A 258 -12.54 -39.76 12.81
N VAL A 259 -11.87 -38.90 12.04
CA VAL A 259 -11.24 -37.67 12.54
C VAL A 259 -12.26 -36.72 13.20
N VAL A 260 -13.50 -36.73 12.72
CA VAL A 260 -14.61 -35.94 13.30
C VAL A 260 -15.42 -36.78 14.28
N ASN A 261 -15.73 -38.03 13.92
CA ASN A 261 -16.66 -38.88 14.66
C ASN A 261 -16.10 -39.38 15.99
N GLU A 262 -14.80 -39.65 16.09
CA GLU A 262 -14.17 -40.13 17.32
C GLU A 262 -13.96 -39.00 18.36
N ASP A 263 -13.90 -37.76 17.90
CA ASP A 263 -13.83 -36.58 18.77
C ASP A 263 -15.22 -36.17 19.24
N GLY A 264 -15.72 -36.85 20.27
CA GLY A 264 -17.03 -36.58 20.86
C GLY A 264 -17.17 -35.15 21.39
N ARG A 265 -16.07 -34.49 21.82
CA ARG A 265 -16.10 -33.10 22.29
C ARG A 265 -16.34 -32.15 21.12
N PHE A 266 -15.58 -32.31 20.03
CA PHE A 266 -15.76 -31.50 18.83
C PHE A 266 -17.13 -31.72 18.18
N SER A 267 -17.56 -32.98 18.07
CA SER A 267 -18.87 -33.33 17.50
C SER A 267 -20.03 -32.71 18.29
N ASN A 268 -19.96 -32.74 19.63
CA ASN A 268 -20.96 -32.09 20.48
C ASN A 268 -20.93 -30.57 20.35
N PHE A 269 -19.74 -29.97 20.29
CA PHE A 269 -19.57 -28.53 20.05
C PHE A 269 -20.24 -28.10 18.74
N LEU A 270 -19.92 -28.77 17.63
CA LEU A 270 -20.46 -28.40 16.32
C LEU A 270 -21.98 -28.59 16.26
N ARG A 271 -22.49 -29.71 16.81
CA ARG A 271 -23.93 -29.97 16.93
C ARG A 271 -24.62 -28.86 17.71
N GLN A 272 -24.11 -28.50 18.88
CA GLN A 272 -24.69 -27.46 19.72
C GLN A 272 -24.72 -26.10 18.99
N CYS A 273 -23.62 -25.70 18.35
CA CYS A 273 -23.56 -24.46 17.58
C CYS A 273 -24.59 -24.43 16.44
N ASN A 274 -24.77 -25.54 15.73
CA ASN A 274 -25.71 -25.68 14.63
C ASN A 274 -27.17 -25.64 15.11
N GLU A 275 -27.50 -26.38 16.17
CA GLU A 275 -28.84 -26.37 16.74
C GLU A 275 -29.22 -25.03 17.36
N ASP A 276 -28.29 -24.37 18.07
CA ASP A 276 -28.50 -23.03 18.62
C ASP A 276 -28.79 -21.99 17.54
N MET A 277 -28.09 -22.11 16.40
CA MET A 277 -28.35 -21.27 15.23
C MET A 277 -29.73 -21.54 14.67
N ALA A 278 -30.06 -22.81 14.39
CA ALA A 278 -31.32 -23.23 13.80
C ALA A 278 -32.51 -22.77 14.65
N ARG A 279 -32.46 -22.99 15.99
CA ARG A 279 -33.50 -22.53 16.93
C ARG A 279 -33.75 -21.03 16.82
N LYS A 280 -32.67 -20.22 16.78
CA LYS A 280 -32.78 -18.76 16.67
C LYS A 280 -33.34 -18.36 15.30
N GLN A 281 -32.81 -18.92 14.22
CA GLN A 281 -33.27 -18.62 12.86
C GLN A 281 -34.75 -18.95 12.66
N CYS A 282 -35.21 -20.13 13.10
CA CYS A 282 -36.63 -20.50 13.02
C CYS A 282 -37.50 -19.44 13.70
N LYS A 283 -37.14 -19.01 14.92
CA LYS A 283 -37.86 -17.96 15.64
C LYS A 283 -37.93 -16.64 14.85
N TYR A 284 -36.83 -16.22 14.23
CA TYR A 284 -36.79 -14.96 13.48
C TYR A 284 -37.46 -15.07 12.10
N LEU A 285 -37.41 -16.23 11.44
CA LEU A 285 -38.16 -16.50 10.22
C LEU A 285 -39.67 -16.47 10.49
N SER A 286 -40.13 -17.11 11.58
CA SER A 286 -41.52 -17.01 12.02
C SER A 286 -41.92 -15.56 12.31
N LYS A 287 -41.05 -14.79 12.99
CA LYS A 287 -41.29 -13.35 13.21
C LYS A 287 -41.45 -12.58 11.90
N LEU A 288 -40.56 -12.81 10.92
CA LEU A 288 -40.64 -12.14 9.62
C LEU A 288 -41.93 -12.50 8.87
N LEU A 289 -42.38 -13.75 8.95
CA LEU A 289 -43.66 -14.16 8.38
C LEU A 289 -44.84 -13.41 9.01
N THR A 290 -44.88 -13.34 10.35
CA THR A 290 -45.91 -12.59 11.07
C THR A 290 -45.92 -11.10 10.69
N PHE A 291 -44.74 -10.47 10.54
CA PHE A 291 -44.63 -9.06 10.13
C PHE A 291 -45.00 -8.84 8.65
N ALA A 292 -44.84 -9.86 7.80
CA ALA A 292 -45.27 -9.79 6.40
C ALA A 292 -46.80 -9.90 6.27
N GLU A 293 -47.44 -10.65 7.17
CA GLU A 293 -48.90 -10.79 7.26
C GLU A 293 -49.56 -9.58 7.93
N ASP A 294 -48.89 -8.95 8.89
CA ASP A 294 -49.38 -7.77 9.62
C ASP A 294 -48.36 -6.61 9.60
N ALA A 295 -48.60 -5.65 8.70
CA ALA A 295 -47.78 -4.46 8.52
C ALA A 295 -47.92 -3.43 9.66
N THR A 296 -48.81 -3.62 10.63
CA THR A 296 -48.96 -2.74 11.80
C THR A 296 -47.93 -3.02 12.88
N LEU A 297 -47.32 -4.21 12.86
CA LEU A 297 -46.30 -4.62 13.82
C LEU A 297 -45.00 -3.84 13.62
N ASN A 298 -44.37 -3.43 14.73
CA ASN A 298 -43.06 -2.78 14.71
C ASN A 298 -42.16 -3.26 15.86
N ASP A 299 -40.86 -3.04 15.71
CA ASP A 299 -39.90 -3.16 16.82
C ASP A 299 -39.63 -1.77 17.39
N ASP A 300 -40.34 -1.41 18.47
CA ASP A 300 -40.27 -0.13 19.16
C ASP A 300 -38.89 0.20 19.76
N ARG A 301 -38.11 -0.81 20.14
CA ARG A 301 -36.80 -0.65 20.82
C ARG A 301 -35.58 -0.54 19.90
N GLN A 302 -35.75 -0.46 18.59
CA GLN A 302 -34.61 -0.43 17.64
C GLN A 302 -33.64 0.73 17.91
N LYS A 303 -34.18 1.92 18.22
CA LYS A 303 -33.37 3.11 18.51
C LYS A 303 -32.52 2.91 19.78
N ASP A 304 -33.14 2.46 20.86
CA ASP A 304 -32.47 2.23 22.15
C ASP A 304 -31.38 1.16 22.04
N ILE A 305 -31.66 0.07 21.32
CA ILE A 305 -30.69 -1.00 21.09
C ILE A 305 -29.51 -0.48 20.26
N LYS A 306 -29.77 0.30 19.21
CA LYS A 306 -28.71 0.93 18.40
C LYS A 306 -27.80 1.80 19.27
N GLU A 307 -28.36 2.70 20.07
CA GLU A 307 -27.60 3.59 20.95
C GLU A 307 -26.81 2.82 22.01
N ALA A 308 -27.42 1.79 22.62
CA ALA A 308 -26.75 0.92 23.58
C ALA A 308 -25.58 0.14 22.95
N CYS A 309 -25.75 -0.37 21.73
CA CYS A 309 -24.70 -1.06 20.98
C CYS A 309 -23.54 -0.11 20.64
N LEU A 310 -23.82 1.07 20.09
CA LEU A 310 -22.79 2.07 19.77
C LEU A 310 -22.00 2.48 21.02
N ARG A 311 -22.69 2.71 22.15
CA ARG A 311 -22.06 3.02 23.43
C ARG A 311 -21.19 1.86 23.94
N LYS A 312 -21.70 0.63 23.88
CA LYS A 312 -20.98 -0.58 24.32
C LYS A 312 -19.73 -0.85 23.48
N TRP A 313 -19.82 -0.65 22.17
CA TRP A 313 -18.69 -0.83 21.24
C TRP A 313 -17.78 0.39 21.13
N GLN A 314 -18.07 1.46 21.86
CA GLN A 314 -17.32 2.72 21.82
C GLN A 314 -17.23 3.30 20.40
N ILE A 315 -18.30 3.16 19.61
CA ILE A 315 -18.39 3.72 18.25
C ILE A 315 -19.08 5.08 18.34
N PRO A 316 -18.42 6.18 17.97
CA PRO A 316 -19.00 7.51 18.03
C PRO A 316 -20.09 7.71 16.96
N ALA A 317 -21.16 8.41 17.31
CA ALA A 317 -22.22 8.79 16.38
C ALA A 317 -21.80 10.05 15.59
N VAL A 318 -20.90 9.89 14.63
CA VAL A 318 -20.39 10.97 13.78
C VAL A 318 -20.85 10.82 12.33
N PRO A 319 -21.02 11.93 11.58
CA PRO A 319 -21.25 11.87 10.14
C PRO A 319 -20.11 11.12 9.43
N ARG A 320 -20.44 10.35 8.39
CA ARG A 320 -19.43 9.72 7.55
C ARG A 320 -18.64 10.82 6.82
N SER A 321 -17.34 10.83 7.05
CA SER A 321 -16.39 11.69 6.35
C SER A 321 -15.15 10.88 6.00
N ILE A 322 -14.44 11.30 4.95
CA ILE A 322 -13.17 10.70 4.58
C ILE A 322 -12.19 10.95 5.74
N VAL A 323 -11.57 9.88 6.24
CA VAL A 323 -10.56 9.98 7.29
C VAL A 323 -9.21 10.28 6.63
N PRO A 324 -8.63 11.48 6.81
CA PRO A 324 -7.32 11.80 6.23
C PRO A 324 -6.20 10.94 6.85
N TRP A 325 -5.21 10.55 6.06
CA TRP A 325 -4.07 9.72 6.46
C TRP A 325 -2.96 10.50 7.11
N PRO A 326 -2.28 10.02 8.19
CA PRO A 326 -2.54 8.85 9.05
C PRO A 326 -3.71 8.93 10.04
N LEU A 327 -4.02 7.74 10.58
CA LEU A 327 -4.85 7.53 11.77
C LEU A 327 -4.25 8.21 13.02
N TRP A 328 -5.12 8.72 13.90
CA TRP A 328 -4.74 9.47 15.09
C TRP A 328 -5.12 8.74 16.37
N PRO A 329 -4.50 9.02 17.53
CA PRO A 329 -4.92 8.46 18.82
C PRO A 329 -6.40 8.71 19.17
N HIS A 330 -6.94 9.87 18.77
CA HIS A 330 -8.36 10.21 18.96
C HIS A 330 -9.30 9.58 17.91
N ASN A 331 -8.76 9.09 16.79
CA ASN A 331 -9.47 8.34 15.74
C ASN A 331 -9.07 6.86 15.72
N HIS A 332 -8.43 6.39 16.79
CA HIS A 332 -7.97 5.02 16.94
C HIS A 332 -9.08 4.17 17.52
N VAL A 333 -9.42 3.06 16.85
CA VAL A 333 -10.26 2.03 17.46
C VAL A 333 -9.40 1.31 18.50
N ARG A 334 -9.66 1.56 19.79
CA ARG A 334 -9.02 0.90 20.97
C ARG A 334 -8.78 -0.61 20.78
N ILE A 335 -9.68 -1.27 20.07
CA ILE A 335 -9.62 -2.68 19.68
C ILE A 335 -8.32 -3.05 18.94
N LEU A 336 -7.77 -2.20 18.06
CA LEU A 336 -6.52 -2.51 17.34
C LEU A 336 -5.30 -2.58 18.27
N SER A 337 -5.27 -1.76 19.34
CA SER A 337 -4.23 -1.82 20.37
C SER A 337 -4.37 -3.03 21.28
N GLU A 338 -5.59 -3.52 21.50
CA GLU A 338 -5.85 -4.75 22.26
C GLU A 338 -5.50 -6.01 21.44
N ILE A 339 -5.79 -6.00 20.14
CA ILE A 339 -5.54 -7.14 19.24
C ILE A 339 -4.04 -7.38 19.01
N GLY A 340 -3.21 -6.34 18.91
CA GLY A 340 -1.78 -6.52 18.61
C GLY A 340 -0.83 -6.54 19.80
N GLY A 341 -1.34 -6.40 21.03
CA GLY A 341 -0.55 -6.43 22.25
C GLY A 341 0.53 -5.34 22.34
N THR A 342 1.49 -5.51 23.26
CA THR A 342 2.64 -4.58 23.45
C THR A 342 3.58 -4.51 22.24
N SER A 343 3.52 -5.49 21.32
CA SER A 343 4.41 -5.59 20.16
C SER A 343 4.11 -4.56 19.05
N LEU A 344 2.90 -4.01 18.96
CA LEU A 344 2.57 -2.96 17.96
C LEU A 344 3.17 -1.59 18.33
N LYS A 345 3.54 -1.36 19.61
CA LYS A 345 4.03 -0.05 20.06
C LYS A 345 5.34 0.39 19.37
N ASN A 346 6.12 -0.57 18.86
CA ASN A 346 7.48 -0.29 18.39
C ASN A 346 7.76 -0.65 16.92
N ASN A 347 6.94 -1.45 16.23
CA ASN A 347 7.32 -2.07 14.94
C ASN A 347 6.18 -2.15 13.90
N CYS A 348 5.39 -1.09 13.74
CA CYS A 348 4.50 -1.00 12.57
C CYS A 348 5.18 -0.22 11.45
N LEU A 349 5.48 -0.90 10.34
CA LEU A 349 6.07 -0.37 9.10
C LEU A 349 5.34 0.83 8.46
N ASN A 350 4.19 1.24 9.01
CA ASN A 350 3.31 2.28 8.46
C ASN A 350 2.90 3.37 9.46
N TRP A 351 3.54 3.44 10.61
CA TRP A 351 3.28 4.49 11.58
C TRP A 351 4.24 5.64 11.31
N LEU A 352 3.69 6.81 11.02
CA LEU A 352 4.49 8.03 11.12
C LEU A 352 4.85 8.22 12.61
N PRO A 353 6.12 8.51 12.93
CA PRO A 353 6.52 8.87 14.29
C PRO A 353 5.57 9.89 14.94
N SER A 354 5.33 9.76 16.24
CA SER A 354 4.38 10.62 16.98
C SER A 354 4.68 12.12 16.82
N PHE A 355 5.96 12.50 16.65
CA PHE A 355 6.36 13.88 16.39
C PHE A 355 5.91 14.42 15.03
N LEU A 356 5.41 13.57 14.12
CA LEU A 356 4.82 13.95 12.82
C LEU A 356 3.30 14.12 12.87
N SER A 357 2.66 14.05 14.05
CA SER A 357 1.22 14.29 14.20
C SER A 357 0.83 15.70 13.74
N ARG A 358 -0.30 15.82 13.02
CA ARG A 358 -0.79 17.11 12.53
C ARG A 358 -1.22 18.01 13.71
N PRO A 359 -0.94 19.33 13.67
CA PRO A 359 -1.52 20.28 14.62
C PRO A 359 -3.04 20.38 14.43
N GLU A 360 -3.82 20.53 15.51
CA GLU A 360 -5.29 20.69 15.45
C GLU A 360 -5.71 21.91 14.63
N ASN A 361 -4.88 22.96 14.62
CA ASN A 361 -5.04 24.15 13.80
C ASN A 361 -3.88 24.24 12.80
N VAL A 362 -4.16 23.92 11.53
CA VAL A 362 -3.20 24.14 10.43
C VAL A 362 -3.59 25.46 9.76
N PRO A 363 -2.72 26.48 9.73
CA PRO A 363 -3.00 27.72 9.01
C PRO A 363 -3.20 27.43 7.53
N ASP A 364 -4.13 28.14 6.88
CA ASP A 364 -4.32 28.05 5.45
C ASP A 364 -3.05 28.47 4.69
N PHE A 365 -2.75 27.76 3.60
CA PHE A 365 -1.66 28.12 2.70
C PHE A 365 -1.94 29.46 2.04
N THR A 366 -0.95 30.36 2.04
CA THR A 366 -1.05 31.66 1.38
C THR A 366 -0.34 31.66 0.03
N SER A 367 -0.71 32.59 -0.86
CA SER A 367 -0.02 32.77 -2.15
C SER A 367 1.43 33.26 -2.01
N LEU A 368 1.80 33.82 -0.85
CA LEU A 368 3.18 34.20 -0.50
C LEU A 368 4.07 32.97 -0.27
N ASP A 369 3.53 31.88 0.26
CA ASP A 369 4.24 30.60 0.46
C ASP A 369 4.71 29.96 -0.87
N LEU A 370 4.17 30.44 -2.00
CA LEU A 370 4.45 29.96 -3.35
C LEU A 370 5.52 30.79 -4.07
N THR A 371 5.92 31.95 -3.52
CA THR A 371 6.85 32.87 -4.21
C THR A 371 8.31 32.57 -3.89
N ARG A 372 9.00 31.88 -4.82
CA ARG A 372 10.46 31.86 -4.89
C ARG A 372 10.92 32.85 -5.96
N ARG A 373 11.30 34.06 -5.57
CA ARG A 373 11.72 35.12 -6.49
C ARG A 373 13.07 35.71 -6.04
N LYS A 374 14.12 35.40 -6.81
CA LYS A 374 15.44 36.05 -6.90
C LYS A 374 16.61 35.41 -6.12
N PHE A 375 17.69 35.20 -6.88
CA PHE A 375 18.99 34.70 -6.49
C PHE A 375 19.96 35.85 -6.21
N ALA A 376 20.93 35.66 -5.31
CA ALA A 376 22.08 36.56 -5.08
C ALA A 376 23.33 35.72 -4.75
N PRO A 377 24.56 36.19 -5.07
CA PRO A 377 25.67 35.32 -5.46
C PRO A 377 26.49 34.68 -4.34
N ASP A 378 26.45 35.18 -3.10
CA ASP A 378 27.44 34.76 -2.11
C ASP A 378 26.84 33.66 -1.22
N SER A 379 27.29 32.41 -1.32
CA SER A 379 26.71 31.30 -0.55
C SER A 379 27.59 30.06 -0.45
N LEU A 380 27.76 29.56 0.78
CA LEU A 380 28.28 28.22 1.10
C LEU A 380 27.14 27.16 1.07
N VAL A 381 27.47 25.93 0.66
CA VAL A 381 26.63 25.09 -0.23
C VAL A 381 26.46 23.63 0.23
N GLY A 382 25.28 23.05 -0.04
CA GLY A 382 25.03 21.60 -0.03
C GLY A 382 24.60 21.05 -1.40
N VAL A 383 25.09 19.87 -1.78
CA VAL A 383 24.96 19.21 -3.10
C VAL A 383 23.81 18.23 -3.15
N VAL A 384 22.91 18.40 -4.13
CA VAL A 384 21.89 17.42 -4.53
C VAL A 384 22.21 16.87 -5.92
N CYS A 385 22.40 15.55 -6.03
CA CYS A 385 22.63 14.85 -7.30
C CYS A 385 21.36 14.10 -7.76
N GLY A 386 20.82 14.44 -8.94
CA GLY A 386 19.72 13.69 -9.57
C GLY A 386 19.30 14.24 -10.94
N GLY A 387 18.92 13.36 -11.87
CA GLY A 387 18.64 13.70 -13.26
C GLY A 387 17.42 13.01 -13.88
N ALA A 388 16.66 13.76 -14.68
CA ALA A 388 15.48 13.31 -15.42
C ALA A 388 15.81 13.03 -16.89
N TYR A 389 15.34 11.90 -17.43
CA TYR A 389 15.09 11.74 -18.86
C TYR A 389 13.58 11.52 -19.05
N LEU A 390 12.86 12.54 -19.51
CA LEU A 390 11.62 12.33 -20.27
C LEU A 390 12.01 12.59 -21.72
N ASN A 391 11.83 11.61 -22.60
CA ASN A 391 12.37 11.67 -23.96
C ASN A 391 11.90 12.90 -24.76
N ILE A 392 12.91 13.66 -25.24
CA ILE A 392 13.13 14.22 -26.58
C ILE A 392 12.25 15.39 -27.10
N THR A 393 11.11 15.75 -26.49
CA THR A 393 10.40 16.99 -26.93
C THR A 393 10.11 17.96 -25.77
N ASN A 394 11.04 18.92 -25.63
CA ASN A 394 10.93 20.23 -25.00
C ASN A 394 10.98 20.33 -23.46
N GLY A 395 12.20 20.58 -22.95
CA GLY A 395 12.44 21.34 -21.72
C GLY A 395 13.00 20.54 -20.55
N LEU A 396 13.96 21.12 -19.83
CA LEU A 396 14.40 20.65 -18.51
C LEU A 396 13.16 20.48 -17.61
N ALA A 397 13.06 19.39 -16.83
CA ALA A 397 12.03 19.28 -15.80
C ALA A 397 12.24 20.43 -14.81
N HIS A 398 11.36 21.43 -14.85
CA HIS A 398 11.40 22.54 -13.91
C HIS A 398 10.94 22.02 -12.54
N PRO A 399 11.60 22.42 -11.44
CA PRO A 399 11.08 22.14 -10.11
C PRO A 399 9.65 22.65 -10.00
N MET A 400 8.78 21.88 -9.36
CA MET A 400 7.37 22.19 -9.23
C MET A 400 6.95 22.10 -7.77
N THR A 401 5.97 22.92 -7.41
CA THR A 401 5.27 22.80 -6.14
C THR A 401 4.19 21.75 -6.31
N ILE A 402 4.17 20.76 -5.43
CA ILE A 402 3.27 19.63 -5.45
C ILE A 402 2.42 19.67 -4.19
N TYR A 403 1.12 19.69 -4.36
CA TYR A 403 0.17 19.66 -3.27
C TYR A 403 -0.66 18.38 -3.32
N SER A 404 -0.55 17.56 -2.29
CA SER A 404 -1.43 16.41 -2.11
C SER A 404 -2.63 16.85 -1.28
N ARG A 405 -3.79 16.94 -1.92
CA ARG A 405 -5.07 17.26 -1.25
C ARG A 405 -5.65 16.06 -0.50
N GLY A 406 -5.09 14.88 -0.69
CA GLY A 406 -5.70 13.60 -0.30
C GLY A 406 -6.88 13.24 -1.20
N GLY A 407 -7.01 11.95 -1.51
CA GLY A 407 -8.17 11.39 -2.21
C GLY A 407 -7.87 10.63 -3.51
N MET A 408 -8.61 9.53 -3.66
CA MET A 408 -8.85 8.61 -4.80
C MET A 408 -7.67 7.78 -5.36
N PRO A 409 -7.85 6.45 -5.56
CA PRO A 409 -6.81 5.56 -6.11
C PRO A 409 -6.57 5.71 -7.62
N ASN A 410 -7.51 6.29 -8.37
CA ASN A 410 -7.43 6.42 -9.84
C ASN A 410 -7.00 7.82 -10.30
N GLY A 411 -6.55 8.62 -9.34
CA GLY A 411 -6.11 9.99 -9.53
C GLY A 411 -5.85 10.51 -8.15
N ALA A 412 -4.64 10.23 -7.64
CA ALA A 412 -4.17 10.91 -6.46
C ALA A 412 -4.44 12.40 -6.72
N ASN A 413 -5.19 13.05 -5.83
CA ASN A 413 -5.53 14.47 -5.92
C ASN A 413 -4.28 15.31 -5.60
N ILE A 414 -3.22 14.99 -6.33
CA ILE A 414 -1.90 15.56 -6.31
C ILE A 414 -1.93 16.52 -7.48
N GLU A 415 -2.01 17.78 -7.11
CA GLU A 415 -1.91 18.87 -8.05
C GLU A 415 -0.48 19.40 -8.00
N PHE A 416 -0.04 19.98 -9.09
CA PHE A 416 1.22 20.70 -9.12
C PHE A 416 1.07 22.03 -9.84
N THR A 417 2.03 22.92 -9.57
CA THR A 417 2.12 24.24 -10.20
C THR A 417 3.59 24.65 -10.34
N TYR A 418 3.89 25.43 -11.39
CA TYR A 418 5.20 26.07 -11.57
C TYR A 418 5.20 27.54 -11.14
N ASP A 419 4.04 28.19 -11.18
CA ASP A 419 3.90 29.64 -10.98
C ASP A 419 3.16 29.99 -9.68
N GLY A 420 2.61 28.98 -8.99
CA GLY A 420 1.79 29.16 -7.79
C GLY A 420 0.35 29.58 -8.08
N LYS A 421 -0.03 29.72 -9.36
CA LYS A 421 -1.34 30.25 -9.76
C LYS A 421 -2.18 29.19 -10.45
N THR A 422 -1.59 28.47 -11.40
CA THR A 422 -2.30 27.47 -12.20
C THR A 422 -1.96 26.09 -11.66
N TRP A 423 -2.97 25.36 -11.20
CA TRP A 423 -2.84 24.02 -10.63
C TRP A 423 -3.41 22.97 -11.59
N GLU A 424 -2.62 21.94 -11.86
CA GLU A 424 -2.98 20.83 -12.76
C GLU A 424 -2.75 19.50 -12.06
N GLY A 425 -3.50 18.46 -12.46
CA GLY A 425 -3.30 17.11 -11.93
C GLY A 425 -1.94 16.54 -12.34
N LEU A 426 -1.16 16.03 -11.38
CA LEU A 426 0.21 15.52 -11.62
C LEU A 426 0.24 14.40 -12.66
N THR A 427 -0.72 13.49 -12.62
CA THR A 427 -0.82 12.36 -13.56
C THR A 427 -1.25 12.79 -14.96
N VAL A 428 -1.85 13.96 -15.13
CA VAL A 428 -2.23 14.48 -16.46
C VAL A 428 -0.97 14.85 -17.24
N LYS A 429 -0.02 15.52 -16.58
CA LYS A 429 1.26 15.90 -17.21
C LYS A 429 2.33 14.82 -17.13
N PHE A 430 2.31 14.02 -16.06
CA PHE A 430 3.25 12.93 -15.82
C PHE A 430 2.51 11.62 -15.57
N PRO A 431 2.01 10.93 -16.62
CA PRO A 431 1.15 9.75 -16.50
C PRO A 431 1.72 8.60 -15.67
N HIS A 432 3.04 8.50 -15.59
CA HIS A 432 3.75 7.45 -14.86
C HIS A 432 4.29 7.91 -13.50
N LEU A 433 4.13 9.20 -13.15
CA LEU A 433 4.55 9.74 -11.86
C LEU A 433 3.36 9.73 -10.89
N ASN A 434 3.35 8.71 -10.04
CA ASN A 434 2.31 8.42 -9.05
C ASN A 434 2.92 8.20 -7.64
N PRO A 435 3.58 9.22 -7.07
CA PRO A 435 4.15 9.10 -5.73
C PRO A 435 3.04 9.04 -4.68
N ARG A 436 3.26 8.25 -3.63
CA ARG A 436 2.36 8.19 -2.47
C ARG A 436 2.66 9.34 -1.53
N ILE A 437 1.98 10.47 -1.73
CA ILE A 437 2.17 11.66 -0.92
C ILE A 437 1.00 11.79 0.09
N PRO A 438 1.28 11.87 1.41
CA PRO A 438 0.28 12.13 2.43
C PRO A 438 -0.62 13.33 2.10
N ALA A 439 -1.91 13.24 2.39
CA ALA A 439 -2.83 14.37 2.30
C ALA A 439 -2.34 15.56 3.14
N GLY A 440 -2.59 16.79 2.67
CA GLY A 440 -2.13 18.00 3.34
C GLY A 440 -0.61 18.21 3.28
N SER A 441 0.09 17.57 2.32
CA SER A 441 1.52 17.81 2.10
C SER A 441 1.74 18.79 0.97
N LEU A 442 2.57 19.80 1.21
CA LEU A 442 3.04 20.77 0.22
C LEU A 442 4.54 20.63 0.06
N LEU A 443 4.94 19.99 -1.04
CA LEU A 443 6.32 19.65 -1.36
C LEU A 443 6.82 20.53 -2.50
N TRP A 444 8.13 20.77 -2.52
CA TRP A 444 8.82 21.25 -3.71
C TRP A 444 9.72 20.15 -4.23
N GLY A 445 9.54 19.73 -5.48
CA GLY A 445 10.22 18.56 -6.00
C GLY A 445 10.33 18.53 -7.52
N ILE A 446 11.00 17.49 -8.00
CA ILE A 446 11.26 17.26 -9.42
C ILE A 446 11.03 15.79 -9.77
N ALA A 447 10.40 15.56 -10.92
CA ALA A 447 10.24 14.22 -11.47
C ALA A 447 11.60 13.67 -11.90
N THR A 448 11.91 12.45 -11.50
CA THR A 448 13.19 11.76 -11.73
C THR A 448 12.97 10.33 -12.20
N LEU A 449 14.02 9.72 -12.76
CA LEU A 449 14.04 8.30 -13.07
C LEU A 449 15.00 7.57 -12.14
N GLU A 450 14.57 6.41 -11.67
CA GLU A 450 15.40 5.45 -10.95
C GLU A 450 15.45 4.13 -11.71
N TYR A 451 16.55 3.40 -11.52
CA TYR A 451 16.82 2.12 -12.16
C TYR A 451 17.01 1.08 -11.09
N ASN A 452 16.32 -0.04 -11.23
CA ASN A 452 16.63 -1.22 -10.46
C ASN A 452 17.94 -1.81 -11.00
N TRP A 453 19.03 -1.76 -10.24
CA TRP A 453 20.34 -2.19 -10.74
C TRP A 453 20.49 -3.72 -10.85
N LYS A 454 19.53 -4.49 -10.30
CA LYS A 454 19.48 -5.95 -10.48
C LYS A 454 18.74 -6.35 -11.74
N THR A 455 17.62 -5.68 -12.05
CA THR A 455 16.74 -6.05 -13.18
C THR A 455 16.88 -5.14 -14.40
N GLY A 456 17.55 -3.99 -14.25
CA GLY A 456 17.63 -2.94 -15.28
C GLY A 456 16.30 -2.26 -15.58
N LEU A 457 15.25 -2.49 -14.79
CA LEU A 457 13.95 -1.85 -14.96
C LEU A 457 14.00 -0.39 -14.53
N ARG A 458 13.43 0.49 -15.36
CA ARG A 458 13.29 1.92 -15.07
C ARG A 458 11.93 2.22 -14.42
N LYS A 459 11.91 3.20 -13.53
CA LYS A 459 10.69 3.64 -12.83
C LYS A 459 10.73 5.15 -12.61
N HIS A 460 9.56 5.79 -12.62
CA HIS A 460 9.45 7.21 -12.25
C HIS A 460 9.51 7.34 -10.73
N ALA A 461 10.13 8.42 -10.27
CA ALA A 461 10.27 8.76 -8.86
C ALA A 461 10.16 10.27 -8.68
N LEU A 462 9.74 10.71 -7.49
CA LEU A 462 9.70 12.12 -7.11
C LEU A 462 10.88 12.44 -6.20
N THR A 463 11.85 13.21 -6.68
CA THR A 463 12.91 13.75 -5.82
C THR A 463 12.42 15.01 -5.14
N VAL A 464 12.34 14.99 -3.81
CA VAL A 464 11.89 16.13 -3.00
C VAL A 464 13.09 17.01 -2.71
N LEU A 465 12.97 18.30 -3.02
CA LEU A 465 14.04 19.27 -2.86
C LEU A 465 13.87 20.11 -1.59
N ASP A 466 12.64 20.40 -1.20
CA ASP A 466 12.27 21.07 0.06
C ASP A 466 10.81 20.79 0.40
N VAL A 467 10.37 21.13 1.61
CA VAL A 467 9.01 20.91 2.06
C VAL A 467 8.50 22.01 2.97
N ALA A 468 7.32 22.56 2.66
CA ALA A 468 6.66 23.54 3.51
C ALA A 468 5.86 22.85 4.62
N CYS A 469 5.14 21.81 4.22
CA CYS A 469 4.21 21.11 5.07
C CYS A 469 4.26 19.63 4.72
N LEU A 470 4.47 18.80 5.73
CA LEU A 470 4.24 17.37 5.59
C LEU A 470 3.04 17.03 6.43
N TYR A 471 2.04 16.46 5.77
CA TYR A 471 0.94 15.89 6.47
C TYR A 471 0.21 16.89 7.39
N GLY A 472 -0.04 18.12 6.93
CA GLY A 472 -0.64 19.19 7.73
C GLY A 472 0.25 19.75 8.85
N LYS A 473 1.41 19.14 9.13
CA LYS A 473 2.41 19.73 10.01
C LYS A 473 3.18 20.79 9.26
N ASP A 474 3.07 22.02 9.74
CA ASP A 474 3.88 23.14 9.27
C ASP A 474 5.35 22.90 9.64
N LEU A 475 6.20 22.83 8.62
CA LEU A 475 7.65 22.67 8.76
C LEU A 475 8.39 23.94 8.35
N ARG A 476 7.68 25.02 7.97
CA ARG A 476 8.29 26.21 7.36
C ARG A 476 9.32 26.86 8.27
N SER A 477 9.12 26.85 9.58
CA SER A 477 10.04 27.46 10.55
C SER A 477 11.28 26.61 10.87
N LEU A 478 11.32 25.33 10.48
CA LEU A 478 12.44 24.44 10.77
C LEU A 478 13.61 24.70 9.83
N SER A 479 14.83 24.32 10.24
CA SER A 479 15.99 24.36 9.35
C SER A 479 15.84 23.39 8.18
N TYR A 480 16.48 23.70 7.04
CA TYR A 480 16.43 22.86 5.84
C TYR A 480 16.75 21.38 6.12
N ARG A 481 17.81 21.09 6.89
CA ARG A 481 18.17 19.71 7.25
C ARG A 481 17.09 19.00 8.05
N GLN A 482 16.44 19.70 9.00
CA GLN A 482 15.31 19.15 9.75
C GLN A 482 14.13 18.88 8.81
N ARG A 483 13.79 19.79 7.90
CA ARG A 483 12.72 19.58 6.92
C ARG A 483 12.99 18.34 6.05
N MET A 484 14.21 18.19 5.55
CA MET A 484 14.60 17.02 4.74
C MET A 484 14.66 15.70 5.53
N HIS A 485 15.01 15.74 6.82
CA HIS A 485 14.91 14.58 7.70
C HIS A 485 13.47 14.05 7.77
N TYR A 486 12.50 14.95 7.91
CA TYR A 486 11.08 14.58 7.93
C TYR A 486 10.64 13.93 6.61
N VAL A 487 11.14 14.41 5.47
CA VAL A 487 10.90 13.74 4.18
C VAL A 487 11.49 12.32 4.18
N GLY A 488 12.66 12.12 4.79
CA GLY A 488 13.28 10.80 4.95
C GLY A 488 12.44 9.84 5.77
N ASP A 489 11.84 10.32 6.86
CA ASP A 489 10.91 9.54 7.68
C ASP A 489 9.67 9.11 6.88
N VAL A 490 9.11 10.02 6.07
CA VAL A 490 7.97 9.70 5.19
C VAL A 490 8.38 8.72 4.08
N ALA A 491 9.52 8.95 3.42
CA ALA A 491 10.01 8.10 2.33
C ALA A 491 10.20 6.63 2.77
N ARG A 492 10.68 6.40 4.01
CA ARG A 492 10.81 5.05 4.58
C ARG A 492 9.49 4.31 4.75
N VAL A 493 8.38 5.05 4.91
CA VAL A 493 7.04 4.49 5.08
C VAL A 493 6.37 4.27 3.72
N VAL A 494 6.52 5.21 2.79
CA VAL A 494 5.72 5.21 1.55
C VAL A 494 6.38 4.46 0.38
N ASN A 495 7.71 4.28 0.41
CA ASN A 495 8.44 3.56 -0.63
C ASN A 495 8.41 2.06 -0.37
N LEU A 496 7.96 1.29 -1.36
CA LEU A 496 7.94 -0.18 -1.31
C LEU A 496 8.87 -0.75 -2.39
N GLU A 497 9.62 -1.79 -2.04
CA GLU A 497 10.66 -2.39 -2.89
C GLU A 497 10.10 -2.90 -4.25
N ASP A 498 8.85 -3.39 -4.28
CA ASP A 498 8.19 -3.94 -5.49
C ASP A 498 6.86 -3.26 -5.83
N GLY A 499 6.67 -2.01 -5.39
CA GLY A 499 5.44 -1.26 -5.69
C GLY A 499 5.43 -0.68 -7.11
N ASP A 500 4.28 -0.73 -7.78
CA ASP A 500 4.03 0.00 -9.05
C ASP A 500 4.01 1.54 -8.89
N GLN A 501 4.04 2.02 -7.64
CA GLN A 501 3.92 3.44 -7.29
C GLN A 501 5.29 4.11 -7.23
N SER A 502 5.40 5.34 -7.72
CA SER A 502 6.66 6.09 -7.78
C SER A 502 7.28 6.29 -6.40
N ASN A 503 8.59 6.08 -6.27
CA ASN A 503 9.29 6.29 -5.01
C ASN A 503 9.46 7.80 -4.73
N ILE A 504 9.44 8.19 -3.45
CA ILE A 504 9.88 9.49 -2.97
C ILE A 504 11.38 9.39 -2.67
N ILE A 505 12.19 10.17 -3.38
CA ILE A 505 13.64 10.23 -3.20
C ILE A 505 13.96 11.44 -2.33
N VAL A 506 14.70 11.19 -1.25
CA VAL A 506 15.38 12.23 -0.48
C VAL A 506 16.79 12.35 -1.02
N PRO A 507 17.16 13.49 -1.63
CA PRO A 507 18.50 13.65 -2.15
C PRO A 507 19.52 13.64 -1.00
N PRO A 508 20.73 13.11 -1.25
CA PRO A 508 21.80 13.17 -0.27
C PRO A 508 22.12 14.64 0.03
N LEU A 509 22.33 14.96 1.30
CA LEU A 509 22.74 16.31 1.73
C LEU A 509 24.25 16.31 1.99
N VAL A 510 25.02 16.70 0.97
CA VAL A 510 26.49 16.63 1.00
C VAL A 510 27.06 18.04 1.09
N THR A 511 28.04 18.29 1.97
CA THR A 511 28.72 19.60 2.02
C THR A 511 29.67 19.75 0.83
N LEU A 512 29.98 20.97 0.38
CA LEU A 512 30.99 21.15 -0.69
C LEU A 512 32.33 20.50 -0.39
N ARG A 513 32.74 20.51 0.88
CA ARG A 513 34.03 19.97 1.30
C ARG A 513 34.08 18.45 1.11
N ASP A 514 32.95 17.78 1.31
CA ASP A 514 32.84 16.33 1.20
C ASP A 514 32.40 15.87 -0.20
N LEU A 515 32.16 16.80 -1.12
CA LEU A 515 31.63 16.52 -2.45
C LEU A 515 32.50 15.57 -3.26
N ASP A 516 33.81 15.85 -3.34
CA ASP A 516 34.77 15.01 -4.07
C ASP A 516 34.80 13.59 -3.50
N SER A 517 34.88 13.46 -2.18
CA SER A 517 34.86 12.16 -1.50
C SER A 517 33.54 11.42 -1.71
N PHE A 518 32.41 12.14 -1.69
CA PHE A 518 31.09 11.56 -1.90
C PHE A 518 30.95 10.99 -3.32
N ILE A 519 31.37 11.75 -4.33
CA ILE A 519 31.32 11.35 -5.74
C ILE A 519 32.18 10.12 -5.98
N LYS A 520 33.42 10.11 -5.45
CA LYS A 520 34.34 8.96 -5.58
C LYS A 520 33.81 7.71 -4.88
N GLY A 521 32.96 7.87 -3.87
CA GLY A 521 32.30 6.77 -3.16
C GLY A 521 31.04 6.23 -3.83
N LEU A 522 30.56 6.81 -4.93
CA LEU A 522 29.34 6.35 -5.59
C LEU A 522 29.54 4.97 -6.25
N PRO A 523 28.60 4.04 -6.10
CA PRO A 523 28.66 2.76 -6.79
C PRO A 523 28.59 2.94 -8.30
N VAL A 524 29.45 2.23 -9.03
CA VAL A 524 29.44 2.18 -10.49
C VAL A 524 28.50 1.07 -10.93
N LEU A 525 27.37 1.44 -11.54
CA LEU A 525 26.29 0.51 -11.88
C LEU A 525 25.92 0.63 -13.37
N SER A 526 25.48 -0.48 -13.96
CA SER A 526 24.96 -0.51 -15.32
C SER A 526 23.49 -0.09 -15.36
N CYS A 527 23.06 0.52 -16.47
CA CYS A 527 21.66 0.85 -16.71
C CYS A 527 21.35 0.82 -18.21
N LYS A 528 20.06 0.74 -18.57
CA LYS A 528 19.64 0.70 -19.98
C LYS A 528 19.93 1.98 -20.77
N ASP A 529 20.04 3.12 -20.08
CA ASP A 529 20.15 4.44 -20.71
C ASP A 529 21.61 4.90 -20.89
N ARG A 530 22.59 4.06 -20.52
CA ARG A 530 24.02 4.29 -20.80
C ARG A 530 24.69 3.02 -21.34
N PRO A 531 25.58 3.15 -22.33
CA PRO A 531 26.33 2.02 -22.87
C PRO A 531 27.35 1.45 -21.87
N GLU A 532 27.89 2.31 -20.99
CA GLU A 532 28.89 1.94 -19.99
C GLU A 532 28.35 2.15 -18.56
N PRO A 533 28.78 1.31 -17.59
CA PRO A 533 28.51 1.54 -16.18
C PRO A 533 29.00 2.90 -15.71
N GLY A 534 28.23 3.57 -14.86
CA GLY A 534 28.59 4.90 -14.35
C GLY A 534 28.26 5.06 -12.87
N PRO A 535 28.82 6.09 -12.21
CA PRO A 535 28.53 6.38 -10.82
C PRO A 535 27.03 6.70 -10.64
N MET A 536 26.39 6.07 -9.66
CA MET A 536 24.97 6.24 -9.38
C MET A 536 24.70 6.52 -7.90
N VAL A 537 23.67 7.32 -7.63
CA VAL A 537 23.19 7.59 -6.26
C VAL A 537 22.17 6.53 -5.89
N ALA A 538 22.48 5.69 -4.90
CA ALA A 538 21.52 4.73 -4.36
C ALA A 538 20.35 5.47 -3.67
N THR A 539 19.11 5.06 -3.95
CA THR A 539 17.91 5.72 -3.44
C THR A 539 17.15 4.83 -2.46
N VAL A 540 16.34 3.91 -2.99
CA VAL A 540 15.62 2.87 -2.26
C VAL A 540 16.36 1.55 -2.51
N LYS A 541 16.17 0.54 -1.66
CA LYS A 541 16.87 -0.74 -1.79
C LYS A 541 16.71 -1.31 -3.22
N ASN A 542 17.83 -1.66 -3.83
CA ASN A 542 17.96 -2.10 -5.23
C ASN A 542 17.76 -1.03 -6.32
N TYR A 543 17.46 0.22 -5.96
CA TYR A 543 17.27 1.33 -6.90
C TYR A 543 18.38 2.36 -6.81
N ALA A 544 18.73 2.94 -7.96
CA ALA A 544 19.70 4.00 -8.05
C ALA A 544 19.34 5.01 -9.16
N CYS A 545 19.81 6.24 -9.00
CA CYS A 545 19.62 7.33 -9.94
C CYS A 545 20.93 7.75 -10.59
N ILE A 546 20.85 8.14 -11.85
CA ILE A 546 21.99 8.74 -12.56
C ILE A 546 22.12 10.20 -12.08
N PRO A 547 23.24 10.60 -11.48
CA PRO A 547 23.51 12.00 -11.19
C PRO A 547 23.64 12.77 -12.51
N SER A 548 22.89 13.87 -12.66
CA SER A 548 22.96 14.70 -13.88
C SER A 548 22.91 16.20 -13.63
N THR A 549 22.47 16.60 -12.44
CA THR A 549 22.31 17.99 -12.05
C THR A 549 22.83 18.13 -10.63
N LEU A 550 23.43 19.29 -10.37
CA LEU A 550 23.89 19.69 -9.06
C LEU A 550 23.08 20.91 -8.60
N TYR A 551 22.38 20.80 -7.47
CA TYR A 551 21.80 21.96 -6.79
C TYR A 551 22.61 22.30 -5.56
N LEU A 552 22.91 23.59 -5.40
CA LEU A 552 23.54 24.19 -4.24
C LEU A 552 22.45 24.81 -3.36
N ALA A 553 22.29 24.33 -2.14
CA ALA A 553 21.32 24.86 -1.18
C ALA A 553 22.00 25.70 -0.09
N THR A 554 21.60 26.96 0.06
CA THR A 554 21.96 27.82 1.20
C THR A 554 20.99 27.54 2.34
N HIS A 555 21.51 27.00 3.45
CA HIS A 555 20.69 26.53 4.57
C HIS A 555 20.85 27.33 5.87
N LEU A 556 21.75 28.32 5.89
CA LEU A 556 21.97 29.22 7.02
C LEU A 556 21.80 30.68 6.60
N ALA A 557 21.23 31.49 7.49
CA ALA A 557 21.09 32.92 7.29
C ALA A 557 22.44 33.63 7.51
N PHE A 558 22.75 34.61 6.66
CA PHE A 558 23.90 35.48 6.89
C PHE A 558 23.73 36.22 8.23
N PRO A 559 24.79 36.41 9.06
CA PRO A 559 26.21 36.14 8.82
C PRO A 559 26.71 34.77 9.32
N TRP A 560 25.83 33.80 9.54
CA TRP A 560 26.22 32.50 10.12
C TRP A 560 26.80 31.55 9.09
N ILE A 561 27.86 30.85 9.49
CA ILE A 561 28.51 29.80 8.71
C ILE A 561 28.73 28.56 9.57
N GLU A 562 28.73 27.39 8.93
CA GLU A 562 29.08 26.11 9.58
C GLU A 562 30.56 25.81 9.32
N LEU A 563 31.32 25.53 10.38
CA LEU A 563 32.73 25.22 10.37
C LEU A 563 32.99 23.90 11.10
N LYS A 564 34.09 23.22 10.76
CA LYS A 564 34.54 22.01 11.46
C LYS A 564 35.73 22.35 12.33
N SER A 565 35.69 21.97 13.60
CA SER A 565 36.80 22.15 14.53
C SER A 565 37.94 21.21 14.15
N SER A 566 39.15 21.76 13.95
CA SER A 566 40.35 20.96 13.71
C SER A 566 40.76 20.11 14.92
N LYS A 567 40.38 20.52 16.14
CA LYS A 567 40.70 19.81 17.39
C LYS A 567 39.74 18.66 17.69
N THR A 568 38.43 18.90 17.55
CA THR A 568 37.41 17.91 17.95
C THR A 568 36.80 17.17 16.77
N GLY A 569 37.03 17.64 15.53
CA GLY A 569 36.35 17.14 14.34
C GLY A 569 34.84 17.44 14.31
N GLN A 570 34.28 18.10 15.34
CA GLN A 570 32.86 18.43 15.42
C GLN A 570 32.55 19.73 14.67
N PHE A 571 31.33 19.81 14.14
CA PHE A 571 30.82 21.00 13.48
C PHE A 571 30.33 22.03 14.51
N TYR A 572 30.55 23.31 14.23
CA TYR A 572 30.07 24.45 15.00
C TYR A 572 29.62 25.57 14.07
N TYR A 573 28.73 26.43 14.55
CA TYR A 573 28.23 27.61 13.87
C TYR A 573 29.00 28.83 14.34
N PHE A 574 29.46 29.64 13.38
CA PHE A 574 30.22 30.86 13.62
C PHE A 574 29.51 32.05 13.01
N ASN A 575 29.33 33.10 13.80
CA ASN A 575 28.79 34.37 13.33
C ASN A 575 29.93 35.28 12.88
N ARG A 576 29.97 35.63 11.59
CA ARG A 576 31.06 36.45 11.02
C ARG A 576 31.08 37.90 11.52
N ASN A 577 29.97 38.41 12.04
CA ASN A 577 29.89 39.80 12.51
C ASN A 577 30.24 39.91 13.99
N SER A 578 29.72 39.00 14.82
CA SER A 578 29.96 39.02 16.28
C SER A 578 31.15 38.19 16.73
N ASN A 579 31.76 37.39 15.85
CA ASN A 579 32.82 36.43 16.15
C ASN A 579 32.43 35.38 17.22
N VAL A 580 31.14 35.13 17.41
CA VAL A 580 30.63 34.13 18.36
C VAL A 580 30.55 32.77 17.68
N SER A 581 31.02 31.73 18.39
CA SER A 581 30.93 30.32 17.99
C SER A 581 29.98 29.56 18.92
N THR A 582 29.15 28.68 18.36
CA THR A 582 28.30 27.77 19.14
C THR A 582 28.18 26.42 18.46
N TYR A 583 28.03 25.34 19.24
CA TYR A 583 27.81 23.99 18.72
C TYR A 583 26.34 23.67 18.47
N THR A 584 25.42 24.55 18.91
CA THR A 584 23.99 24.43 18.68
C THR A 584 23.55 25.44 17.65
N LEU A 585 22.70 25.02 16.69
CA LEU A 585 22.20 25.90 15.62
C LEU A 585 21.45 27.10 16.23
N PRO A 586 21.95 28.34 16.05
CA PRO A 586 21.27 29.55 16.53
C PRO A 586 19.93 29.75 15.83
N GLN A 587 18.96 30.33 16.53
CA GLN A 587 17.65 30.60 15.95
C GLN A 587 17.72 31.62 14.81
N GLU A 588 18.54 32.66 14.94
CA GLU A 588 18.79 33.63 13.86
C GLU A 588 19.56 33.06 12.66
N ALA A 589 20.15 31.87 12.78
CA ALA A 589 20.85 31.20 11.67
C ALA A 589 19.89 30.35 10.82
N ILE A 590 18.67 30.09 11.28
CA ILE A 590 17.70 29.25 10.58
C ILE A 590 17.12 30.02 9.39
N LEU A 591 17.18 29.41 8.20
CA LEU A 591 16.41 29.87 7.04
C LEU A 591 15.07 29.09 6.94
N PRO A 592 13.94 29.79 7.10
CA PRO A 592 12.62 29.21 6.87
C PRO A 592 12.42 28.68 5.45
N TYR A 593 11.37 27.90 5.25
CA TYR A 593 10.92 27.49 3.94
C TYR A 593 10.61 28.72 3.07
N GLY A 594 11.08 28.70 1.83
CA GLY A 594 10.95 29.83 0.91
C GLY A 594 12.11 30.82 0.96
N GLU A 595 12.86 30.88 2.08
CA GLU A 595 14.04 31.74 2.22
C GLU A 595 15.35 31.03 1.88
N ALA A 596 15.37 29.69 1.95
CA ALA A 596 16.49 28.88 1.46
C ALA A 596 16.70 29.11 -0.05
N LYS A 597 17.93 29.47 -0.42
CA LYS A 597 18.31 29.74 -1.82
C LYS A 597 18.83 28.46 -2.47
N PHE A 598 18.41 28.20 -3.70
CA PHE A 598 18.83 27.01 -4.47
C PHE A 598 19.46 27.42 -5.79
N PHE A 599 20.76 27.24 -5.95
CA PHE A 599 21.43 27.49 -7.22
C PHE A 599 21.60 26.19 -7.99
N LYS A 600 21.06 26.12 -9.20
CA LYS A 600 21.33 25.01 -10.11
C LYS A 600 22.65 25.30 -10.82
N VAL A 601 23.66 24.46 -10.61
CA VAL A 601 24.93 24.60 -11.33
C VAL A 601 24.68 24.22 -12.80
N PRO A 602 24.93 25.14 -13.76
CA PRO A 602 24.81 24.83 -15.18
C PRO A 602 25.80 23.73 -15.55
N TRP A 603 25.32 22.66 -16.16
CA TRP A 603 26.16 21.62 -16.75
C TRP A 603 25.83 21.49 -18.23
N THR A 604 26.74 21.90 -19.10
CA THR A 604 26.66 21.67 -20.54
C THR A 604 27.49 20.45 -20.90
N ARG A 605 26.84 19.35 -21.24
CA ARG A 605 27.51 18.17 -21.80
C ARG A 605 28.14 18.53 -23.15
N ALA A 606 29.43 18.25 -23.36
CA ALA A 606 29.97 18.11 -24.71
C ALA A 606 29.66 16.70 -25.28
N SER A 607 29.59 15.66 -24.44
CA SER A 607 29.08 14.32 -24.80
C SER A 607 28.24 13.65 -23.69
N PRO A 608 27.33 12.69 -24.02
CA PRO A 608 26.57 11.89 -23.04
C PRO A 608 27.41 11.05 -22.06
N ALA A 609 28.69 10.81 -22.37
CA ALA A 609 29.61 9.98 -21.58
C ALA A 609 30.47 10.78 -20.59
N GLU A 610 30.55 12.11 -20.71
CA GLU A 610 31.49 12.96 -19.94
C GLU A 610 30.92 13.48 -18.62
N PHE A 611 30.01 12.77 -17.94
CA PHE A 611 29.60 13.23 -16.61
C PHE A 611 30.75 12.99 -15.62
N ASP A 612 31.61 14.00 -15.44
CA ASP A 612 32.68 14.03 -14.47
C ASP A 612 32.27 14.92 -13.28
N ALA A 613 31.70 14.27 -12.27
CA ALA A 613 31.34 14.96 -11.04
C ALA A 613 32.58 15.46 -10.27
N VAL A 614 33.77 14.87 -10.46
CA VAL A 614 35.02 15.33 -9.85
C VAL A 614 35.46 16.67 -10.46
N GLN A 615 35.38 16.82 -11.78
CA GLN A 615 35.64 18.10 -12.44
C GLN A 615 34.67 19.19 -11.99
N LEU A 616 33.37 18.88 -11.90
CA LEU A 616 32.36 19.82 -11.40
C LEU A 616 32.61 20.23 -9.95
N ALA A 617 33.01 19.29 -9.10
CA ALA A 617 33.39 19.56 -7.73
C ALA A 617 34.60 20.50 -7.68
N GLN A 618 35.60 20.27 -8.53
CA GLN A 618 36.77 21.14 -8.64
C GLN A 618 36.39 22.55 -9.15
N GLU A 619 35.56 22.68 -10.18
CA GLU A 619 35.13 23.99 -10.70
C GLU A 619 34.36 24.81 -9.66
N VAL A 620 33.49 24.16 -8.86
CA VAL A 620 32.76 24.82 -7.77
C VAL A 620 33.69 25.19 -6.60
N LEU A 621 34.73 24.40 -6.33
CA LEU A 621 35.70 24.67 -5.26
C LEU A 621 36.73 25.77 -5.63
N HIS A 622 37.01 25.99 -6.92
CA HIS A 622 37.97 27.00 -7.40
C HIS A 622 37.31 28.33 -7.80
N SER A 623 35.98 28.38 -7.83
CA SER A 623 35.24 29.61 -8.09
C SER A 623 34.99 30.34 -6.76
N ASP A 624 35.28 31.64 -6.69
CA ASP A 624 34.98 32.50 -5.53
C ASP A 624 33.45 32.68 -5.36
N PHE A 625 32.76 31.67 -4.82
CA PHE A 625 31.32 31.67 -4.47
C PHE A 625 31.05 31.80 -2.96
#